data_AF-A0AAD7A1B0-F1
#
_entry.id   AF-A0AAD7A1B0-F1
#
_cell.length_a   1.000
_cell.length_b   1.000
_cell.length_c   1.000
_cell.angle_alpha   90.00
_cell.angle_beta   90.00
_cell.angle_gamma   90.00
#
_symmetry.space_group_name_H-M   'P 1'
#
loop_
_entity.id
_entity.type
_entity.pdbx_description
1 polymer ?
#
loop_
_entity_poly.entity_id
_entity_poly.type
_entity_poly.pdbx_seq_one_letter_code
_entity_poly.pdbx_strand_id
1 'polypeptide(L)'
;MASKLVTSNGKAGQDVWTNDVEPTTLQALAGSKPVSMKARTTAYTAVWNYIMTKNAAGLYAQSQTFFAEYTMRVATAAPSDDSALPEYYDAEWDRFVPGVKLANRILDLIHKRYVKREPSECHGDILTVRNLAFKSWKKNVLVGLLPRIDTVDKARLERVWGLFAAPELDEETLGDMRLSAS
;
A
#
# COMPACT_ATOMS: atom_id res chain seq x y z
N MET A 1 -28.10 11.14 2.74
CA MET A 1 -28.46 10.89 1.32
C MET A 1 -27.35 10.08 0.69
N ALA A 2 -27.57 8.79 0.46
CA ALA A 2 -26.57 7.87 -0.08
C ALA A 2 -26.59 7.94 -1.62
N SER A 3 -25.47 8.37 -2.21
CA SER A 3 -25.30 8.37 -3.66
C SER A 3 -24.96 6.94 -4.12
N LYS A 4 -25.84 6.36 -4.94
CA LYS A 4 -25.61 5.12 -5.68
C LYS A 4 -24.73 5.45 -6.88
N LEU A 5 -23.57 4.81 -6.99
CA LEU A 5 -22.76 4.81 -8.21
C LEU A 5 -22.79 3.43 -8.87
N VAL A 6 -23.57 3.39 -9.95
CA VAL A 6 -23.36 2.75 -11.26
C VAL A 6 -22.51 1.47 -11.28
N THR A 7 -23.19 0.37 -11.63
CA THR A 7 -22.59 -0.91 -12.01
C THR A 7 -22.30 -0.97 -13.52
N SER A 8 -21.11 -1.40 -13.93
CA SER A 8 -21.00 -2.35 -15.07
C SER A 8 -19.66 -3.11 -15.05
N ASN A 9 -19.75 -4.44 -15.25
CA ASN A 9 -18.69 -5.37 -15.69
C ASN A 9 -17.49 -5.76 -14.78
N GLY A 10 -17.57 -5.68 -13.45
CA GLY A 10 -16.48 -6.11 -12.52
C GLY A 10 -16.86 -6.99 -11.30
N LYS A 11 -18.11 -7.49 -11.24
CA LYS A 11 -18.78 -7.78 -9.96
C LYS A 11 -18.13 -8.86 -9.06
N ALA A 12 -17.63 -9.98 -9.59
CA ALA A 12 -17.19 -11.08 -8.71
C ALA A 12 -15.90 -10.79 -7.92
N GLY A 13 -14.98 -9.97 -8.44
CA GLY A 13 -13.77 -9.57 -7.71
C GLY A 13 -14.01 -8.45 -6.72
N GLN A 14 -14.97 -7.59 -7.01
CA GLN A 14 -15.38 -6.50 -6.13
C GLN A 14 -16.01 -7.07 -4.84
N ASP A 15 -16.78 -8.15 -4.95
CA ASP A 15 -17.42 -8.79 -3.80
C ASP A 15 -16.40 -9.40 -2.80
N VAL A 16 -15.38 -10.13 -3.28
CA VAL A 16 -14.35 -10.70 -2.37
C VAL A 16 -13.48 -9.61 -1.75
N TRP A 17 -13.11 -8.61 -2.54
CA TRP A 17 -12.32 -7.50 -2.04
C TRP A 17 -13.07 -6.73 -0.96
N THR A 18 -14.27 -6.25 -1.27
CA THR A 18 -15.04 -5.38 -0.37
C THR A 18 -15.57 -6.11 0.86
N ASN A 19 -15.92 -7.40 0.76
CA ASN A 19 -16.53 -8.11 1.89
C ASN A 19 -15.51 -8.75 2.85
N ASP A 20 -14.37 -9.22 2.34
CA ASP A 20 -13.46 -10.06 3.14
C ASP A 20 -12.05 -9.46 3.29
N VAL A 21 -11.51 -8.86 2.22
CA VAL A 21 -10.11 -8.41 2.17
C VAL A 21 -9.96 -6.97 2.68
N GLU A 22 -10.72 -6.04 2.11
CA GLU A 22 -10.70 -4.62 2.42
C GLU A 22 -10.99 -4.35 3.90
N PRO A 23 -12.01 -4.95 4.55
CA PRO A 23 -12.29 -4.69 5.96
C PRO A 23 -11.13 -5.14 6.86
N THR A 24 -10.50 -6.26 6.53
CA THR A 24 -9.34 -6.81 7.26
C THR A 24 -8.10 -5.94 7.06
N THR A 25 -7.88 -5.47 5.83
CA THR A 25 -6.76 -4.56 5.49
C THR A 25 -6.96 -3.18 6.11
N LEU A 26 -8.18 -2.63 6.12
CA LEU A 26 -8.52 -1.39 6.82
C LEU A 26 -8.35 -1.54 8.33
N GLN A 27 -8.79 -2.67 8.91
CA GLN A 27 -8.55 -2.94 10.33
C GLN A 27 -7.05 -2.99 10.65
N ALA A 28 -6.25 -3.58 9.76
CA ALA A 28 -4.80 -3.62 9.89
C ALA A 28 -4.18 -2.22 9.84
N LEU A 29 -4.64 -1.38 8.92
CA LEU A 29 -4.15 -0.01 8.72
C LEU A 29 -4.67 1.00 9.73
N ALA A 30 -5.83 0.75 10.35
CA ALA A 30 -6.38 1.64 11.37
C ALA A 30 -5.64 1.55 12.71
N GLY A 31 -4.86 0.49 12.95
CA GLY A 31 -4.02 0.31 14.14
C GLY A 31 -4.76 0.22 15.49
N SER A 32 -6.07 0.44 15.52
CA SER A 32 -6.84 0.61 16.76
C SER A 32 -7.17 -0.70 17.48
N LYS A 33 -7.19 -1.84 16.75
CA LYS A 33 -7.43 -3.17 17.32
C LYS A 33 -6.61 -4.23 16.56
N PRO A 34 -5.97 -5.18 17.27
CA PRO A 34 -5.29 -6.29 16.60
C PRO A 34 -6.27 -7.10 15.76
N VAL A 35 -5.91 -7.37 14.51
CA VAL A 35 -6.73 -8.19 13.60
C VAL A 35 -6.80 -9.62 14.15
N SER A 36 -8.02 -10.09 14.39
CA SER A 36 -8.26 -11.44 14.93
C SER A 36 -7.69 -12.51 14.00
N MET A 37 -7.30 -13.67 14.55
CA MET A 37 -6.84 -14.79 13.72
C MET A 37 -7.95 -15.25 12.76
N LYS A 38 -9.21 -15.26 13.23
CA LYS A 38 -10.39 -15.61 12.43
C LYS A 38 -10.51 -14.70 11.20
N ALA A 39 -10.42 -13.38 11.38
CA ALA A 39 -10.50 -12.43 10.28
C ALA A 39 -9.35 -12.62 9.26
N ARG A 40 -8.12 -12.85 9.75
CA ARG A 40 -6.96 -13.15 8.88
C ARG A 40 -7.18 -14.41 8.05
N THR A 41 -7.66 -15.49 8.67
CA THR A 41 -7.93 -16.76 7.98
C THR A 41 -9.06 -16.62 6.95
N THR A 42 -10.13 -15.89 7.29
CA THR A 42 -11.22 -15.60 6.36
C THR A 42 -10.71 -14.84 5.13
N ALA A 43 -9.98 -13.73 5.34
CA ALA A 43 -9.44 -12.92 4.24
C ALA A 43 -8.48 -13.74 3.36
N TYR A 44 -7.56 -14.50 3.96
CA TYR A 44 -6.64 -15.36 3.21
C TYR A 44 -7.38 -16.43 2.39
N THR A 45 -8.39 -17.08 2.99
CA THR A 45 -9.20 -18.10 2.30
C THR A 45 -9.98 -17.50 1.14
N ALA A 46 -10.53 -16.29 1.30
CA ALA A 46 -11.23 -15.59 0.25
C ALA A 46 -10.30 -15.22 -0.91
N VAL A 47 -9.10 -14.70 -0.62
CA VAL A 47 -8.04 -14.44 -1.62
C VAL A 47 -7.68 -15.73 -2.36
N TRP A 48 -7.43 -16.83 -1.63
CA TRP A 48 -7.12 -18.12 -2.24
C TRP A 48 -8.22 -18.59 -3.18
N ASN A 49 -9.47 -18.63 -2.71
CA ASN A 49 -10.62 -19.07 -3.52
C ASN A 49 -10.81 -18.21 -4.77
N TYR A 50 -10.63 -16.89 -4.65
CA TYR A 50 -10.72 -15.99 -5.78
C TYR A 50 -9.62 -16.29 -6.81
N ILE A 51 -8.37 -16.42 -6.39
CA ILE A 51 -7.25 -16.72 -7.29
C ILE A 51 -7.45 -18.08 -7.98
N MET A 52 -7.98 -19.07 -7.27
CA MET A 52 -8.22 -20.42 -7.82
C MET A 52 -9.39 -20.48 -8.81
N THR A 53 -10.38 -19.58 -8.69
CA THR A 53 -11.59 -19.59 -9.53
C THR A 53 -11.59 -18.53 -10.64
N LYS A 54 -10.76 -17.49 -10.50
CA LYS A 54 -10.64 -16.35 -11.42
C LYS A 54 -9.17 -16.15 -11.78
N ASN A 55 -8.65 -14.93 -11.64
CA ASN A 55 -7.26 -14.59 -11.85
C ASN A 55 -6.77 -13.65 -10.74
N ALA A 56 -5.46 -13.63 -10.51
CA ALA A 56 -4.87 -12.79 -9.47
C ALA A 56 -4.68 -11.30 -9.91
N ALA A 57 -4.79 -11.01 -11.21
CA ALA A 57 -4.69 -9.65 -11.75
C ALA A 57 -5.78 -8.71 -11.21
N GLY A 58 -7.03 -9.18 -11.10
CA GLY A 58 -8.13 -8.36 -10.59
C GLY A 58 -7.91 -7.90 -9.14
N LEU A 59 -7.46 -8.79 -8.26
CA LEU A 59 -7.14 -8.43 -6.87
C LEU A 59 -5.93 -7.50 -6.77
N TYR A 60 -4.96 -7.65 -7.70
CA TYR A 60 -3.81 -6.76 -7.77
C TYR A 60 -4.23 -5.32 -8.09
N ALA A 61 -5.05 -5.13 -9.13
CA ALA A 61 -5.57 -3.82 -9.50
C ALA A 61 -6.39 -3.17 -8.37
N GLN A 62 -7.22 -3.97 -7.67
CA GLN A 62 -7.96 -3.48 -6.51
C GLN A 62 -7.06 -3.08 -5.35
N SER A 63 -5.97 -3.82 -5.11
CA SER A 63 -4.97 -3.46 -4.11
C SER A 63 -4.30 -2.12 -4.44
N GLN A 64 -3.99 -1.87 -5.72
CA GLN A 64 -3.43 -0.59 -6.17
C GLN A 64 -4.40 0.56 -5.90
N THR A 65 -5.66 0.43 -6.33
CA THR A 65 -6.70 1.45 -6.08
C THR A 65 -6.87 1.72 -4.59
N PHE A 66 -6.94 0.66 -3.78
CA PHE A 66 -7.13 0.77 -2.36
C PHE A 66 -6.00 1.55 -1.66
N PHE A 67 -4.73 1.23 -1.92
CA PHE A 67 -3.63 1.96 -1.29
C PHE A 67 -3.56 3.40 -1.77
N ALA A 68 -3.87 3.67 -3.03
CA ALA A 68 -3.96 5.04 -3.54
C ALA A 68 -5.05 5.82 -2.80
N GLU A 69 -6.27 5.28 -2.67
CA GLU A 69 -7.36 5.94 -1.95
C GLU A 69 -7.04 6.12 -0.46
N TYR A 70 -6.52 5.09 0.21
CA TYR A 70 -6.15 5.17 1.63
C TYR A 70 -5.13 6.29 1.87
N THR A 71 -4.06 6.32 1.08
CA THR A 71 -2.99 7.32 1.25
C THR A 71 -3.45 8.73 0.85
N MET A 72 -4.37 8.87 -0.10
CA MET A 72 -5.02 10.15 -0.38
C MET A 72 -5.89 10.64 0.78
N ARG A 73 -6.62 9.73 1.46
CA ARG A 73 -7.41 10.08 2.66
C ARG A 73 -6.50 10.55 3.79
N VAL A 74 -5.38 9.86 4.03
CA VAL A 74 -4.36 10.29 5.01
C VAL A 74 -3.87 11.70 4.66
N ALA A 75 -3.44 11.95 3.42
CA ALA A 75 -2.96 13.26 3.01
C ALA A 75 -4.02 14.38 3.17
N THR A 76 -5.29 14.07 2.87
CA THR A 76 -6.41 15.03 2.98
C THR A 76 -6.83 15.30 4.42
N ALA A 77 -6.61 14.32 5.32
CA ALA A 77 -6.94 14.45 6.75
C ALA A 77 -5.82 15.13 7.55
N ALA A 78 -4.68 15.45 6.94
CA ALA A 78 -3.58 16.12 7.60
C ALA A 78 -4.03 17.48 8.19
N PRO A 79 -3.55 17.85 9.39
CA PRO A 79 -3.89 19.12 10.01
C PRO A 79 -3.46 20.29 9.12
N SER A 80 -4.22 21.39 9.16
CA SER A 80 -3.86 22.64 8.48
C SER A 80 -2.74 23.40 9.18
N ASP A 81 -2.57 23.16 10.48
CA ASP A 81 -1.47 23.70 11.28
C ASP A 81 -0.21 22.87 11.06
N ASP A 82 0.83 23.51 10.54
CA ASP A 82 2.10 22.85 10.22
C ASP A 82 2.85 22.38 11.47
N SER A 83 2.62 22.98 12.64
CA SER A 83 3.26 22.58 13.90
C SER A 83 2.82 21.19 14.41
N ALA A 84 1.61 20.76 14.02
CA ALA A 84 1.07 19.44 14.36
C ALA A 84 1.40 18.36 13.32
N LEU A 85 1.98 18.72 12.17
CA LEU A 85 2.25 17.78 11.08
C LEU A 85 3.26 16.68 11.43
N PRO A 86 4.37 16.93 12.16
CA PRO A 86 5.34 15.88 12.48
C PRO A 86 4.70 14.76 13.30
N GLU A 87 3.99 15.12 14.38
CA GLU A 87 3.29 14.16 15.24
C GLU A 87 2.19 13.40 14.49
N TYR A 88 1.43 14.11 13.63
CA TYR A 88 0.44 13.49 12.76
C TYR A 88 1.08 12.47 11.81
N TYR A 89 2.16 12.84 11.14
CA TYR A 89 2.86 11.96 10.20
C TYR A 89 3.37 10.70 10.90
N ASP A 90 4.02 10.85 12.06
CA ASP A 90 4.53 9.71 12.82
C ASP A 90 3.42 8.76 13.24
N ALA A 91 2.30 9.29 13.74
CA ALA A 91 1.17 8.49 14.16
C ALA A 91 0.55 7.70 13.00
N GLU A 92 0.38 8.33 11.83
CA GLU A 92 -0.13 7.65 10.65
C GLU A 92 0.87 6.64 10.09
N TRP A 93 2.17 6.94 10.15
CA TRP A 93 3.23 6.03 9.74
C TRP A 93 3.32 4.78 10.61
N ASP A 94 3.25 4.95 11.93
CA ASP A 94 3.28 3.87 12.91
C ASP A 94 2.06 2.94 12.79
N ARG A 95 0.94 3.43 12.25
CA ARG A 95 -0.21 2.61 11.86
C ARG A 95 -0.03 1.95 10.51
N PHE A 96 0.46 2.71 9.53
CA PHE A 96 0.62 2.29 8.15
C PHE A 96 1.60 1.12 8.01
N VAL A 97 2.79 1.20 8.58
CA VAL A 97 3.85 0.20 8.38
C VAL A 97 3.44 -1.20 8.87
N PRO A 98 2.95 -1.38 10.12
CA PRO A 98 2.42 -2.66 10.57
C PRO A 98 1.22 -3.14 9.74
N GLY A 99 0.32 -2.22 9.37
CA GLY A 99 -0.86 -2.54 8.56
C GLY A 99 -0.49 -3.09 7.18
N VAL A 100 0.47 -2.45 6.49
CA VAL A 100 1.01 -2.92 5.20
C VAL A 100 1.70 -4.26 5.34
N LYS A 101 2.49 -4.50 6.40
CA LYS A 101 3.11 -5.81 6.65
C LYS A 101 2.07 -6.92 6.76
N LEU A 102 0.94 -6.66 7.43
CA LEU A 102 -0.13 -7.62 7.55
C LEU A 102 -0.90 -7.81 6.23
N ALA A 103 -1.26 -6.72 5.55
CA ALA A 103 -1.90 -6.75 4.23
C ALA A 103 -1.07 -7.56 3.22
N ASN A 104 0.25 -7.35 3.23
CA ASN A 104 1.19 -8.08 2.38
C ASN A 104 1.17 -9.59 2.68
N ARG A 105 1.01 -10.02 3.94
CA ARG A 105 0.88 -11.46 4.29
C ARG A 105 -0.42 -12.06 3.77
N ILE A 106 -1.53 -11.33 3.88
CA ILE A 106 -2.83 -11.77 3.37
C ILE A 106 -2.80 -11.92 1.84
N LEU A 107 -2.14 -10.97 1.17
CA LEU A 107 -2.09 -10.86 -0.28
C LEU A 107 -0.86 -11.51 -0.91
N ASP A 108 0.00 -12.17 -0.15
CA ASP A 108 1.23 -12.82 -0.64
C ASP A 108 0.95 -13.88 -1.73
N LEU A 109 -0.25 -14.47 -1.69
CA LEU A 109 -0.72 -15.38 -2.73
C LEU A 109 -0.83 -14.72 -4.11
N ILE A 110 -1.18 -13.42 -4.16
CA ILE A 110 -1.18 -12.64 -5.40
C ILE A 110 0.24 -12.60 -5.96
N HIS A 111 1.26 -12.38 -5.12
CA HIS A 111 2.65 -12.37 -5.59
C HIS A 111 3.08 -13.70 -6.17
N LYS A 112 2.80 -14.79 -5.45
CA LYS A 112 3.22 -16.13 -5.85
C LYS A 112 2.56 -16.59 -7.14
N ARG A 113 1.34 -16.13 -7.44
CA ARG A 113 0.53 -16.61 -8.57
C ARG A 113 0.47 -15.66 -9.75
N TYR A 114 0.61 -14.35 -9.54
CA TYR A 114 0.57 -13.33 -10.58
C TYR A 114 1.95 -12.70 -10.81
N VAL A 115 2.51 -12.07 -9.78
CA VAL A 115 3.76 -11.30 -9.91
C VAL A 115 4.95 -12.18 -10.34
N LYS A 116 5.03 -13.42 -9.87
CA LYS A 116 6.08 -14.37 -10.31
C LYS A 116 5.81 -15.04 -11.67
N ARG A 117 4.56 -15.00 -12.17
CA ARG A 117 4.14 -15.68 -13.41
C ARG A 117 4.09 -14.78 -14.63
N GLU A 118 4.21 -13.46 -14.47
CA GLU A 118 4.49 -12.56 -15.59
C GLU A 118 5.99 -12.22 -15.70
N PRO A 119 6.84 -13.11 -16.26
CA PRO A 119 8.13 -12.73 -16.80
C PRO A 119 8.08 -12.82 -18.34
N SER A 120 7.90 -11.69 -19.03
CA SER A 120 8.50 -11.38 -20.36
C SER A 120 7.87 -10.18 -21.10
N GLU A 121 6.66 -9.73 -20.77
CA GLU A 121 6.00 -8.63 -21.52
C GLU A 121 5.83 -7.31 -20.73
N CYS A 122 5.90 -7.34 -19.40
CA CYS A 122 5.71 -6.17 -18.54
C CYS A 122 7.03 -5.75 -17.87
N HIS A 123 7.91 -5.09 -18.62
CA HIS A 123 9.08 -4.44 -18.06
C HIS A 123 8.67 -3.34 -17.04
N GLY A 124 8.87 -3.59 -15.74
CA GLY A 124 9.08 -2.54 -14.73
C GLY A 124 7.95 -2.21 -13.74
N ASP A 125 6.67 -2.53 -14.01
CA ASP A 125 5.56 -1.92 -13.24
C ASP A 125 4.83 -2.82 -12.22
N ILE A 126 5.14 -4.12 -12.16
CA ILE A 126 4.48 -5.05 -11.23
C ILE A 126 5.28 -5.14 -9.92
N LEU A 127 4.84 -4.34 -8.94
CA LEU A 127 5.40 -4.29 -7.60
C LEU A 127 4.73 -5.28 -6.65
N THR A 128 5.42 -5.66 -5.58
CA THR A 128 4.76 -6.32 -4.45
C THR A 128 3.70 -5.38 -3.83
N VAL A 129 2.65 -5.92 -3.21
CA VAL A 129 1.62 -5.24 -2.41
C VAL A 129 2.26 -4.31 -1.39
N ARG A 130 3.33 -4.76 -0.73
CA ARG A 130 4.17 -3.92 0.11
C ARG A 130 4.69 -2.70 -0.66
N ASN A 131 5.34 -2.92 -1.79
CA ASN A 131 5.96 -1.85 -2.58
C ASN A 131 4.91 -0.94 -3.25
N LEU A 132 3.73 -1.46 -3.60
CA LEU A 132 2.57 -0.68 -4.04
C LEU A 132 2.10 0.29 -2.95
N ALA A 133 1.98 -0.20 -1.71
CA ALA A 133 1.59 0.63 -0.59
C ALA A 133 2.62 1.75 -0.35
N PHE A 134 3.92 1.42 -0.35
CA PHE A 134 4.98 2.42 -0.19
C PHE A 134 5.06 3.42 -1.36
N LYS A 135 4.89 2.96 -2.60
CA LYS A 135 4.79 3.84 -3.78
C LYS A 135 3.63 4.82 -3.63
N SER A 136 2.48 4.34 -3.15
CA SER A 136 1.30 5.18 -2.89
C SER A 136 1.54 6.18 -1.76
N TRP A 137 2.16 5.75 -0.66
CA TRP A 137 2.51 6.63 0.47
C TRP A 137 3.45 7.75 0.04
N LYS A 138 4.53 7.41 -0.69
CA LYS A 138 5.46 8.40 -1.24
C LYS A 138 4.73 9.42 -2.10
N LYS A 139 3.92 8.95 -3.04
CA LYS A 139 3.22 9.78 -4.02
C LYS A 139 2.21 10.72 -3.37
N ASN A 140 1.39 10.21 -2.44
CA ASN A 140 0.21 10.93 -1.97
C ASN A 140 0.44 11.63 -0.62
N VAL A 141 1.21 11.02 0.29
CA VAL A 141 1.45 11.56 1.64
C VAL A 141 2.76 12.34 1.67
N LEU A 142 3.87 11.69 1.33
CA LEU A 142 5.19 12.30 1.51
C LEU A 142 5.36 13.53 0.62
N VAL A 143 5.09 13.43 -0.68
CA VAL A 143 5.22 14.58 -1.61
C VAL A 143 4.35 15.76 -1.20
N GLY A 144 3.16 15.51 -0.65
CA GLY A 144 2.22 16.57 -0.23
C GLY A 144 2.56 17.20 1.12
N LEU A 145 3.04 16.40 2.09
CA LEU A 145 3.29 16.87 3.45
C LEU A 145 4.74 17.34 3.66
N LEU A 146 5.72 16.74 2.99
CA LEU A 146 7.14 17.05 3.18
C LEU A 146 7.49 18.54 3.00
N PRO A 147 6.91 19.28 2.03
CA PRO A 147 7.21 20.72 1.89
C PRO A 147 6.70 21.59 3.03
N ARG A 148 5.73 21.09 3.82
CA ARG A 148 5.11 21.81 4.95
C ARG A 148 5.78 21.52 6.29
N ILE A 149 6.66 20.53 6.32
CA ILE A 149 7.36 20.09 7.52
C ILE A 149 8.69 20.85 7.60
N ASP A 150 9.04 21.33 8.79
CA ASP A 150 10.27 22.08 8.99
C ASP A 150 11.52 21.23 8.69
N THR A 151 12.67 21.90 8.51
CA THR A 151 13.92 21.23 8.12
C THR A 151 14.45 20.23 9.17
N VAL A 152 14.21 20.49 10.46
CA VAL A 152 14.66 19.63 11.57
C VAL A 152 13.84 18.35 11.60
N ASP A 153 12.51 18.46 11.48
CA ASP A 153 11.60 17.32 11.41
C ASP A 153 11.72 16.59 10.08
N LYS A 154 12.02 17.29 8.98
CA LYS A 154 12.32 16.67 7.70
C LYS A 154 13.50 15.70 7.80
N ALA A 155 14.60 16.08 8.45
CA ALA A 155 15.73 15.18 8.66
C ALA A 155 15.36 13.97 9.54
N ARG A 156 14.44 14.15 10.49
CA ARG A 156 13.87 13.06 11.30
C ARG A 156 13.05 12.10 10.43
N LEU A 157 12.16 12.62 9.59
CA LEU A 157 11.35 11.82 8.67
C LEU A 157 12.20 11.13 7.60
N GLU A 158 13.24 11.79 7.11
CA GLU A 158 14.19 11.22 6.16
C GLU A 158 15.02 10.09 6.76
N ARG A 159 15.30 10.08 8.08
CA ARG A 159 15.91 8.92 8.76
C ARG A 159 14.94 7.74 8.87
N VAL A 160 13.69 8.02 9.25
CA VAL A 160 12.62 7.02 9.30
C VAL A 160 12.38 6.43 7.90
N TRP A 161 12.47 7.26 6.85
CA TRP A 161 12.40 6.86 5.44
C TRP A 161 13.68 6.20 4.93
N GLY A 162 14.86 6.61 5.39
CA GLY A 162 16.16 6.04 5.02
C GLY A 162 16.27 4.57 5.40
N LEU A 163 15.56 4.14 6.45
CA LEU A 163 15.36 2.72 6.79
C LEU A 163 14.57 1.93 5.71
N PHE A 164 13.90 2.61 4.78
CA PHE A 164 13.19 2.04 3.62
C PHE A 164 14.02 2.12 2.33
N ALA A 165 15.13 2.87 2.31
CA ALA A 165 16.02 3.00 1.16
C ALA A 165 16.98 1.79 0.99
N ALA A 166 16.51 0.58 1.27
CA ALA A 166 17.18 -0.67 0.94
C ALA A 166 16.13 -1.78 0.70
N PRO A 167 16.36 -2.76 -0.18
CA PRO A 167 17.00 -2.78 -1.50
C PRO A 167 16.13 -3.63 -2.47
N GLU A 168 14.92 -3.19 -2.79
CA GLU A 168 14.02 -3.89 -3.75
C GLU A 168 13.49 -2.94 -4.85
N LEU A 169 14.19 -1.83 -5.05
CA LEU A 169 14.20 -1.09 -6.30
C LEU A 169 15.56 -1.44 -6.90
N ASP A 170 15.55 -2.11 -8.04
CA ASP A 170 16.62 -2.94 -8.62
C ASP A 170 18.07 -2.40 -8.54
N GLU A 171 19.03 -3.33 -8.48
CA GLU A 171 20.47 -3.01 -8.59
C GLU A 171 20.84 -2.33 -9.93
N GLU A 172 19.97 -2.42 -10.94
CA GLU A 172 20.14 -1.84 -12.27
C GLU A 172 20.03 -0.30 -12.22
N THR A 173 19.05 0.25 -11.51
CA THR A 173 18.91 1.71 -11.30
C THR A 173 20.04 2.29 -10.44
N LEU A 174 20.64 1.49 -9.56
CA LEU A 174 21.79 1.88 -8.72
C LEU A 174 23.13 1.83 -9.48
N GLY A 175 23.23 1.04 -10.55
CA GLY A 175 24.41 0.95 -11.41
C GLY A 175 24.65 2.24 -12.20
N ASP A 176 23.58 2.83 -12.75
CA ASP A 176 23.68 4.03 -13.60
C ASP A 176 24.00 5.31 -12.81
N MET A 177 23.70 5.35 -11.51
CA MET A 177 24.05 6.49 -10.65
C MET A 177 25.49 6.44 -10.11
N ARG A 178 26.19 5.30 -10.19
CA ARG A 178 27.62 5.21 -9.81
C ARG A 178 28.57 5.67 -10.91
N LEU A 179 28.13 5.69 -12.17
CA LEU A 179 28.95 6.08 -13.33
C LEU A 179 28.82 7.56 -13.73
N SER A 180 27.96 8.34 -13.06
CA SER A 180 27.84 9.80 -13.27
C SER A 180 28.49 10.64 -12.16
N ALA A 181 29.15 9.98 -11.20
CA ALA A 181 29.91 10.60 -10.11
C ALA A 181 31.41 10.19 -10.11
N SER A 182 31.90 9.68 -11.25
CA SER A 182 33.33 9.54 -11.58
C SER A 182 33.68 10.57 -12.65
#